data_AF-F4C9H0-F1
#
_entry.id   AF-F4C9H0-F1
#
_cell.length_a   1.000
_cell.length_b   1.000
_cell.length_c   1.000
_cell.angle_alpha   90.00
_cell.angle_beta   90.00
_cell.angle_gamma   90.00
#
_symmetry.space_group_name_H-M   'P 1'
#
loop_
_entity.id
_entity.type
_entity.pdbx_description
1 polymer ?
#
loop_
_entity_poly.entity_id
_entity_poly.type
_entity_poly.pdbx_seq_one_letter_code
_entity_poly.pdbx_strand_id
1 'polypeptide(L)'
;MGTLLDSGIKPYNHYGAYLKKKYDDKRVFKIIVDGNFTCPNRDGSKGFGGCSYCNVDSFTPESARKMPTIREQVEQGIERAIKGYGAEKFVIYFQPNTNTYAPVHYLKAMYDEALSIAPENVVGLSVGTRPDCIDFEKVALLESYTDRFDVDLEMGMESIYNDTLNRINRGCSHEELEVALNLVQNSPLDICVHTIFGFPWESKEMMLKYADEINRFPQIKFVKLHHLHIVEGSIMGVQYKRKPFPLFSLESYTDFLCEFIPLLRPDIIIQRLFGLADQELLIAPNWGLGKSSIQTYIDKQLEKREAVQGSRFIPVQNTANTF
;
A
#
# COMPACT_ATOMS: atom_id res chain seq x y z
N MET A 1 -4.07 35.20 -2.88
CA MET A 1 -3.43 34.81 -1.61
C MET A 1 -2.99 33.37 -1.77
N GLY A 2 -1.75 33.02 -1.43
CA GLY A 2 -1.31 31.62 -1.47
C GLY A 2 -2.04 30.79 -0.43
N THR A 3 -2.23 29.50 -0.69
CA THR A 3 -2.89 28.56 0.23
C THR A 3 -1.89 27.83 1.12
N LEU A 4 -2.35 27.06 2.11
CA LEU A 4 -1.45 26.22 2.92
C LEU A 4 -0.81 25.12 2.07
N LEU A 5 -1.51 24.67 1.03
CA LEU A 5 -0.95 23.76 0.05
C LEU A 5 0.26 24.34 -0.68
N ASP A 6 0.24 25.64 -0.99
CA ASP A 6 1.35 26.34 -1.65
C ASP A 6 2.60 26.41 -0.76
N SER A 7 2.45 26.32 0.57
CA SER A 7 3.55 26.20 1.53
C SER A 7 3.91 24.75 1.88
N GLY A 8 3.33 23.77 1.18
CA GLY A 8 3.61 22.34 1.34
C GLY A 8 2.86 21.67 2.49
N ILE A 9 1.94 22.38 3.16
CA ILE A 9 1.12 21.85 4.24
C ILE A 9 -0.14 21.23 3.63
N LYS A 10 -0.35 19.94 3.90
CA LYS A 10 -1.52 19.18 3.41
C LYS A 10 -2.54 18.97 4.54
N PRO A 11 -3.84 18.82 4.23
CA PRO A 11 -4.88 18.56 5.23
C PRO A 11 -4.84 17.12 5.80
N TYR A 12 -3.79 16.34 5.51
CA TYR A 12 -3.60 14.98 5.98
C TYR A 12 -2.11 14.68 6.17
N ASN A 13 -1.81 13.67 6.99
CA ASN A 13 -0.46 13.21 7.23
C ASN A 13 0.04 12.40 6.03
N HIS A 14 0.82 13.04 5.18
CA HIS A 14 1.38 12.37 4.00
C HIS A 14 2.78 11.84 4.28
N TYR A 15 3.08 10.68 3.73
CA TYR A 15 4.33 9.95 3.99
C TYR A 15 5.60 10.72 3.61
N GLY A 16 5.53 11.58 2.59
CA GLY A 16 6.66 12.43 2.21
C GLY A 16 7.12 13.38 3.33
N ALA A 17 6.18 14.06 4.01
CA ALA A 17 6.52 14.91 5.15
C ALA A 17 6.98 14.11 6.36
N TYR A 18 6.35 12.95 6.61
CA TYR A 18 6.78 12.03 7.67
C TYR A 18 8.24 11.60 7.48
N LEU A 19 8.61 11.17 6.28
CA LEU A 19 9.97 10.73 5.96
C LEU A 19 10.98 11.87 6.06
N LYS A 20 10.67 13.06 5.52
CA LYS A 20 11.56 14.23 5.66
C LYS A 20 11.83 14.58 7.12
N LYS A 21 10.78 14.61 7.95
CA LYS A 21 10.92 14.86 9.39
C LYS A 21 11.79 13.81 10.07
N LYS A 22 11.64 12.54 9.69
CA LYS A 22 12.38 11.42 10.28
C LYS A 22 13.85 11.38 9.87
N TYR A 23 14.17 11.85 8.66
CA TYR A 23 15.49 11.72 8.04
C TYR A 23 16.18 13.05 7.77
N ASP A 24 16.01 14.03 8.66
CA ASP A 24 16.69 15.34 8.61
C ASP A 24 16.55 16.05 7.26
N ASP A 25 15.30 16.17 6.79
CA ASP A 25 14.89 16.78 5.51
C ASP A 25 15.37 16.07 4.23
N LYS A 26 16.04 14.92 4.37
CA LYS A 26 16.49 14.12 3.22
C LYS A 26 15.32 13.56 2.43
N ARG A 27 15.47 13.51 1.10
CA ARG A 27 14.50 12.87 0.22
C ARG A 27 14.66 11.36 0.23
N VAL A 28 13.69 10.68 0.81
CA VAL A 28 13.67 9.21 0.90
C VAL A 28 12.79 8.64 -0.21
N PHE A 29 13.26 7.58 -0.88
CA PHE A 29 12.54 6.93 -1.97
C PHE A 29 12.47 5.41 -1.76
N LYS A 30 11.31 4.80 -2.04
CA LYS A 30 11.13 3.34 -2.00
C LYS A 30 11.65 2.71 -3.30
N ILE A 31 12.65 1.83 -3.20
CA ILE A 31 13.22 1.08 -4.32
C ILE A 31 12.49 -0.24 -4.45
N ILE A 32 11.69 -0.39 -5.51
CA ILE A 32 10.91 -1.61 -5.74
C ILE A 32 11.84 -2.75 -6.16
N VAL A 33 11.74 -3.87 -5.46
CA VAL A 33 12.44 -5.13 -5.73
C VAL A 33 11.42 -6.24 -5.93
N ASP A 34 11.60 -7.01 -6.99
CA ASP A 34 10.92 -8.27 -7.26
C ASP A 34 11.81 -9.44 -6.80
N GLY A 35 11.39 -10.14 -5.75
CA GLY A 35 12.05 -11.36 -5.27
C GLY A 35 11.68 -12.61 -6.07
N ASN A 36 10.91 -12.46 -7.15
CA ASN A 36 10.36 -13.54 -7.97
C ASN A 36 9.50 -14.53 -7.17
N PHE A 37 8.82 -14.02 -6.14
CA PHE A 37 7.87 -14.80 -5.34
C PHE A 37 6.55 -14.99 -6.10
N THR A 38 5.82 -16.05 -5.75
CA THR A 38 4.41 -16.24 -6.16
C THR A 38 3.46 -15.87 -5.02
N CYS A 39 2.19 -16.27 -5.10
CA CYS A 39 1.28 -16.27 -3.96
C CYS A 39 0.46 -17.58 -3.88
N PRO A 40 -0.04 -17.95 -2.69
CA PRO A 40 -0.81 -19.20 -2.49
C PRO A 40 -2.05 -19.35 -3.37
N ASN A 41 -2.59 -18.22 -3.86
CA ASN A 41 -3.78 -18.21 -4.69
C ASN A 41 -3.46 -18.27 -6.20
N ARG A 42 -2.17 -18.40 -6.55
CA ARG A 42 -1.70 -18.62 -7.93
C ARG A 42 -1.18 -20.03 -8.15
N ASP A 43 -0.58 -20.64 -7.13
CA ASP A 43 0.14 -21.92 -7.23
C ASP A 43 -0.70 -23.16 -6.88
N GLY A 44 -1.97 -22.99 -6.49
CA GLY A 44 -2.87 -24.07 -6.12
C GLY A 44 -2.97 -24.35 -4.62
N SER A 45 -2.17 -23.68 -3.77
CA SER A 45 -2.19 -23.92 -2.32
C SER A 45 -3.48 -23.46 -1.65
N LYS A 46 -4.03 -22.32 -2.10
CA LYS A 46 -5.34 -21.79 -1.69
C LYS A 46 -6.29 -21.52 -2.86
N GLY A 47 -5.79 -21.52 -4.09
CA GLY A 47 -6.57 -21.27 -5.28
C GLY A 47 -5.68 -21.19 -6.53
N PHE A 48 -6.31 -20.94 -7.67
CA PHE A 48 -5.65 -20.86 -8.97
C PHE A 48 -5.92 -19.52 -9.64
N GLY A 49 -4.98 -19.04 -10.46
CA GLY A 49 -5.15 -17.86 -11.31
C GLY A 49 -4.97 -16.50 -10.62
N GLY A 50 -4.83 -16.46 -9.30
CA GLY A 50 -4.64 -15.23 -8.54
C GLY A 50 -5.94 -14.41 -8.34
N CYS A 51 -5.80 -13.24 -7.73
CA CYS A 51 -6.92 -12.32 -7.52
C CYS A 51 -7.45 -11.84 -8.88
N SER A 52 -8.77 -11.74 -9.03
CA SER A 52 -9.40 -11.47 -10.33
C SER A 52 -9.00 -10.13 -10.94
N TYR A 53 -8.71 -9.12 -10.12
CA TYR A 53 -8.27 -7.78 -10.55
C TYR A 53 -6.77 -7.69 -10.83
N CYS A 54 -5.99 -8.70 -10.42
CA CYS A 54 -4.54 -8.60 -10.39
C CYS A 54 -3.90 -9.01 -11.72
N ASN A 55 -3.13 -8.09 -12.29
CA ASN A 55 -2.00 -8.43 -13.14
C ASN A 55 -0.74 -7.83 -12.50
N VAL A 56 0.19 -8.68 -12.05
CA VAL A 56 1.40 -8.24 -11.33
C VAL A 56 2.21 -7.26 -12.16
N ASP A 57 2.30 -7.51 -13.46
CA ASP A 57 3.05 -6.68 -14.39
C ASP A 57 2.52 -5.24 -14.48
N SER A 58 1.23 -5.05 -14.20
CA SER A 58 0.58 -3.74 -14.27
C SER A 58 1.03 -2.78 -13.18
N PHE A 59 1.55 -3.29 -12.05
CA PHE A 59 1.99 -2.47 -10.91
C PHE A 59 3.45 -2.70 -10.51
N THR A 60 4.16 -3.57 -11.22
CA THR A 60 5.61 -3.75 -11.14
C THR A 60 6.30 -2.92 -12.24
N PRO A 61 7.22 -2.01 -11.89
CA PRO A 61 7.97 -1.24 -12.89
C PRO A 61 8.65 -2.16 -13.91
N GLU A 62 8.60 -1.81 -15.20
CA GLU A 62 9.18 -2.61 -16.28
C GLU A 62 10.66 -2.98 -16.05
N SER A 63 11.41 -2.04 -15.47
CA SER A 63 12.80 -2.25 -15.05
C SER A 63 12.96 -3.44 -14.11
N ALA A 64 12.07 -3.58 -13.12
CA ALA A 64 12.15 -4.66 -12.15
C ALA A 64 11.75 -6.00 -12.79
N ARG A 65 10.79 -5.98 -13.73
CA ARG A 65 10.38 -7.17 -14.50
C ARG A 65 11.48 -7.74 -15.40
N LYS A 66 12.35 -6.89 -15.96
CA LYS A 66 13.36 -7.27 -16.96
C LYS A 66 14.73 -7.61 -16.37
N MET A 67 14.97 -7.32 -15.09
CA MET A 67 16.29 -7.48 -14.47
C MET A 67 16.42 -8.85 -13.80
N PRO A 68 17.51 -9.59 -14.04
CA PRO A 68 17.64 -10.95 -13.55
C PRO A 68 18.03 -11.04 -12.06
N THR A 69 18.64 -10.01 -11.46
CA THR A 69 19.16 -10.10 -10.08
C THR A 69 18.66 -8.99 -9.16
N ILE A 70 18.56 -9.28 -7.85
CA ILE A 70 18.23 -8.31 -6.80
C ILE A 70 19.23 -7.14 -6.82
N ARG A 71 20.52 -7.44 -6.99
CA ARG A 71 21.58 -6.44 -7.10
C ARG A 71 21.28 -5.39 -8.16
N GLU A 72 21.05 -5.81 -9.40
CA GLU A 72 20.82 -4.90 -10.52
C GLU A 72 19.52 -4.10 -10.33
N GLN A 73 18.47 -4.73 -9.79
CA GLN A 73 17.21 -4.05 -9.48
C GLN A 73 17.41 -2.88 -8.52
N VAL A 74 18.20 -3.08 -7.46
CA VAL A 74 18.46 -2.05 -6.45
C VAL A 74 19.41 -0.98 -6.99
N GLU A 75 20.52 -1.36 -7.62
CA GLU A 75 21.51 -0.40 -8.17
C GLU A 75 20.86 0.55 -9.19
N GLN A 76 20.11 0.01 -10.15
CA GLN A 76 19.40 0.82 -11.16
C GLN A 76 18.18 1.55 -10.60
N GLY A 77 17.53 0.97 -9.58
CA GLY A 77 16.49 1.65 -8.82
C GLY A 77 17.01 2.92 -8.14
N ILE A 78 18.14 2.82 -7.45
CA ILE A 78 18.83 3.92 -6.76
C ILE A 78 19.25 4.99 -7.78
N GLU A 79 19.89 4.59 -8.87
CA GLU A 79 20.33 5.53 -9.90
C GLU A 79 19.17 6.36 -10.46
N ARG A 80 18.04 5.71 -10.77
CA ARG A 80 16.83 6.40 -11.25
C ARG A 80 16.19 7.27 -10.17
N ALA A 81 16.19 6.83 -8.92
CA ALA A 81 15.67 7.62 -7.80
C ALA A 81 16.48 8.91 -7.59
N ILE A 82 17.81 8.83 -7.70
CA ILE A 82 18.71 9.99 -7.63
C ILE A 82 18.45 10.92 -8.82
N LYS A 83 18.52 10.41 -10.06
CA LYS A 83 18.39 11.24 -11.27
C LYS A 83 17.00 11.86 -11.43
N GLY A 84 15.94 11.11 -11.16
CA GLY A 84 14.56 11.53 -11.41
C GLY A 84 13.91 12.29 -10.26
N TYR A 85 14.29 12.00 -9.01
CA TYR A 85 13.61 12.54 -7.83
C TYR A 85 14.56 13.25 -6.86
N GLY A 86 15.87 13.25 -7.13
CA GLY A 86 16.87 13.79 -6.21
C GLY A 86 16.86 13.08 -4.86
N ALA A 87 16.60 11.78 -4.85
CA ALA A 87 16.58 10.97 -3.64
C ALA A 87 17.98 10.83 -3.03
N GLU A 88 18.05 10.83 -1.71
CA GLU A 88 19.30 10.78 -0.93
C GLU A 88 19.38 9.53 -0.05
N LYS A 89 18.21 9.02 0.34
CA LYS A 89 18.04 7.83 1.20
C LYS A 89 17.01 6.88 0.58
N PHE A 90 17.14 5.60 0.90
CA PHE A 90 16.37 4.55 0.23
C PHE A 90 15.73 3.60 1.21
N VAL A 91 14.50 3.18 0.90
CA VAL A 91 13.84 2.04 1.56
C VAL A 91 13.76 0.93 0.52
N ILE A 92 14.37 -0.22 0.79
CA ILE A 92 14.24 -1.39 -0.07
C ILE A 92 12.83 -1.94 0.08
N TYR A 93 12.07 -2.00 -1.01
CA TYR A 93 10.66 -2.36 -0.98
C TYR A 93 10.40 -3.60 -1.83
N PHE A 94 10.30 -4.75 -1.17
CA PHE A 94 9.83 -5.99 -1.77
C PHE A 94 8.31 -5.88 -1.98
N GLN A 95 7.90 -5.55 -3.20
CA GLN A 95 6.51 -5.21 -3.53
C GLN A 95 5.76 -6.34 -4.24
N PRO A 96 6.25 -6.90 -5.36
CA PRO A 96 5.44 -7.77 -6.19
C PRO A 96 5.11 -9.07 -5.46
N ASN A 97 3.91 -9.60 -5.68
CA ASN A 97 3.47 -10.87 -5.10
C ASN A 97 3.52 -10.91 -3.55
N THR A 98 3.84 -12.07 -2.97
CA THR A 98 3.83 -12.30 -1.52
C THR A 98 5.24 -12.52 -1.02
N ASN A 99 5.87 -11.45 -0.55
CA ASN A 99 7.30 -11.42 -0.27
C ASN A 99 7.71 -12.12 1.02
N THR A 100 6.79 -12.81 1.66
CA THR A 100 7.01 -13.67 2.84
C THR A 100 6.67 -15.13 2.54
N TYR A 101 6.25 -15.45 1.31
CA TYR A 101 5.84 -16.79 0.90
C TYR A 101 7.05 -17.66 0.49
N ALA A 102 7.96 -17.86 1.45
CA ALA A 102 9.09 -18.77 1.36
C ALA A 102 9.61 -19.11 2.77
N PRO A 103 10.45 -20.16 2.92
CA PRO A 103 11.15 -20.42 4.18
C PRO A 103 12.03 -19.23 4.61
N VAL A 104 12.09 -18.98 5.92
CA VAL A 104 12.76 -17.81 6.53
C VAL A 104 14.22 -17.63 6.09
N HIS A 105 14.98 -18.73 5.91
CA HIS A 105 16.37 -18.63 5.48
C HIS A 105 16.53 -18.08 4.05
N TYR A 106 15.59 -18.38 3.14
CA TYR A 106 15.57 -17.78 1.81
C TYR A 106 15.21 -16.31 1.86
N LEU A 107 14.18 -15.95 2.64
CA LEU A 107 13.79 -14.56 2.85
C LEU A 107 14.95 -13.72 3.38
N LYS A 108 15.61 -14.23 4.44
CA LYS A 108 16.76 -13.58 5.05
C LYS A 108 17.89 -13.34 4.05
N ALA A 109 18.25 -14.35 3.26
CA ALA A 109 19.31 -14.23 2.27
C ALA A 109 19.02 -13.11 1.25
N MET A 110 17.79 -13.04 0.74
CA MET A 110 17.38 -12.01 -0.22
C MET A 110 17.34 -10.62 0.39
N TYR A 111 16.79 -10.49 1.61
CA TYR A 111 16.72 -9.21 2.30
C TYR A 111 18.12 -8.69 2.65
N ASP A 112 18.99 -9.55 3.17
CA ASP A 112 20.38 -9.21 3.48
C ASP A 112 21.14 -8.76 2.23
N GLU A 113 20.98 -9.48 1.11
CA GLU A 113 21.58 -9.09 -0.17
C GLU A 113 21.12 -7.68 -0.56
N ALA A 114 19.82 -7.43 -0.60
CA ALA A 114 19.26 -6.15 -1.03
C ALA A 114 19.70 -4.98 -0.14
N LEU A 115 19.70 -5.17 1.18
CA LEU A 115 20.11 -4.16 2.15
C LEU A 115 21.62 -3.85 2.11
N SER A 116 22.44 -4.81 1.68
CA SER A 116 23.90 -4.67 1.61
C SER A 116 24.42 -3.84 0.43
N ILE A 117 23.56 -3.50 -0.55
CA ILE A 117 23.99 -2.89 -1.81
C ILE A 117 24.41 -1.43 -1.65
N ALA A 118 23.70 -0.68 -0.80
CA ALA A 118 23.99 0.73 -0.53
C ALA A 118 23.82 1.06 0.97
N PRO A 119 24.65 0.44 1.84
CA PRO A 119 24.41 0.41 3.30
C PRO A 119 24.39 1.81 3.93
N GLU A 120 25.12 2.78 3.37
CA GLU A 120 25.15 4.16 3.86
C GLU A 120 23.89 4.96 3.51
N ASN A 121 23.13 4.53 2.51
CA ASN A 121 21.96 5.25 1.99
C ASN A 121 20.64 4.52 2.27
N VAL A 122 20.67 3.20 2.47
CA VAL A 122 19.49 2.40 2.80
C VAL A 122 19.16 2.62 4.27
N VAL A 123 17.91 3.02 4.53
CA VAL A 123 17.40 3.35 5.86
C VAL A 123 16.24 2.48 6.30
N GLY A 124 15.67 1.70 5.38
CA GLY A 124 14.51 0.88 5.69
C GLY A 124 14.34 -0.32 4.78
N LEU A 125 13.56 -1.27 5.28
CA LEU A 125 13.04 -2.43 4.59
C LEU A 125 11.51 -2.34 4.60
N SER A 126 10.88 -2.52 3.45
CA SER A 126 9.43 -2.60 3.33
C SER A 126 9.08 -3.91 2.63
N VAL A 127 8.18 -4.70 3.23
CA VAL A 127 7.82 -6.04 2.74
C VAL A 127 6.31 -6.09 2.52
N GLY A 128 5.91 -6.13 1.26
CA GLY A 128 4.54 -6.36 0.82
C GLY A 128 4.18 -7.83 0.90
N THR A 129 3.12 -8.16 1.63
CA THR A 129 2.66 -9.53 1.84
C THR A 129 1.15 -9.63 1.86
N ARG A 130 0.68 -10.87 1.76
CA ARG A 130 -0.66 -11.25 2.17
C ARG A 130 -0.68 -11.48 3.69
N PRO A 131 -1.79 -11.16 4.37
CA PRO A 131 -1.89 -11.40 5.80
C PRO A 131 -1.77 -12.87 6.19
N ASP A 132 -2.31 -13.78 5.38
CA ASP A 132 -2.27 -15.22 5.62
C ASP A 132 -0.91 -15.90 5.35
N CYS A 133 0.13 -15.12 5.03
CA CYS A 133 1.48 -15.62 4.75
C CYS A 133 2.51 -15.14 5.78
N ILE A 134 2.07 -14.53 6.88
CA ILE A 134 2.94 -14.15 8.00
C ILE A 134 2.71 -15.08 9.20
N ASP A 135 3.81 -15.48 9.84
CA ASP A 135 3.83 -16.28 11.06
C ASP A 135 4.92 -15.76 12.01
N PHE A 136 5.02 -16.37 13.19
CA PHE A 136 5.96 -15.93 14.22
C PHE A 136 7.42 -15.92 13.75
N GLU A 137 7.84 -16.90 12.94
CA GLU A 137 9.23 -16.95 12.46
C GLU A 137 9.52 -15.82 11.47
N LYS A 138 8.56 -15.49 10.61
CA LYS A 138 8.68 -14.37 9.67
C LYS A 138 8.63 -13.02 10.38
N VAL A 139 7.79 -12.86 11.39
CA VAL A 139 7.79 -11.67 12.25
C VAL A 139 9.13 -11.51 12.94
N ALA A 140 9.66 -12.57 13.57
CA ALA A 140 10.96 -12.53 14.23
C ALA A 140 12.10 -12.18 13.26
N LEU A 141 12.06 -12.69 12.02
CA LEU A 141 13.01 -12.29 10.98
C LEU A 141 12.93 -10.78 10.70
N LEU A 142 11.74 -10.24 10.48
CA LEU A 142 11.56 -8.82 10.17
C LEU A 142 11.99 -7.94 11.36
N GLU A 143 11.64 -8.34 12.58
CA GLU A 143 12.05 -7.64 13.81
C GLU A 143 13.57 -7.60 13.97
N SER A 144 14.30 -8.62 13.50
CA SER A 144 15.77 -8.66 13.56
C SER A 144 16.49 -7.57 12.74
N TYR A 145 15.74 -6.83 11.89
CA TYR A 145 16.26 -5.68 11.14
C TYR A 145 15.96 -4.33 11.81
N THR A 146 15.06 -4.29 12.80
CA THR A 146 14.55 -3.03 13.39
C THR A 146 15.58 -2.28 14.23
N ASP A 147 16.69 -2.92 14.59
CA ASP A 147 17.82 -2.30 15.28
C ASP A 147 18.62 -1.33 14.39
N ARG A 148 18.54 -1.53 13.06
CA ARG A 148 19.34 -0.80 12.06
C ARG A 148 18.48 -0.09 11.01
N PHE A 149 17.27 -0.58 10.77
CA PHE A 149 16.41 -0.13 9.68
C PHE A 149 14.99 0.13 10.17
N ASP A 150 14.31 1.05 9.51
CA ASP A 150 12.85 1.12 9.58
C ASP A 150 12.24 -0.04 8.82
N VAL A 151 11.48 -0.90 9.51
CA VAL A 151 10.88 -2.08 8.89
C VAL A 151 9.36 -1.91 8.79
N ASP A 152 8.87 -1.82 7.55
CA ASP A 152 7.47 -1.62 7.19
C ASP A 152 6.86 -2.93 6.67
N LEU A 153 5.93 -3.53 7.41
CA LEU A 153 5.17 -4.69 6.98
C LEU A 153 3.86 -4.24 6.33
N GLU A 154 3.76 -4.40 5.02
CA GLU A 154 2.59 -4.00 4.25
C GLU A 154 1.70 -5.19 3.92
N MET A 155 0.46 -5.15 4.41
CA MET A 155 -0.53 -6.20 4.24
C MET A 155 -1.64 -5.78 3.30
N GLY A 156 -1.85 -6.57 2.23
CA GLY A 156 -2.97 -6.37 1.31
C GLY A 156 -4.30 -6.77 1.93
N MET A 157 -5.00 -5.81 2.54
CA MET A 157 -6.37 -5.94 3.06
C MET A 157 -7.36 -6.02 1.91
N GLU A 158 -7.20 -5.15 0.91
CA GLU A 158 -8.09 -4.95 -0.24
C GLU A 158 -9.51 -4.51 0.14
N SER A 159 -10.26 -5.36 0.86
CA SER A 159 -11.60 -5.12 1.37
C SER A 159 -11.78 -5.72 2.77
N ILE A 160 -12.65 -5.11 3.58
CA ILE A 160 -13.05 -5.65 4.89
C ILE A 160 -14.19 -6.67 4.78
N TYR A 161 -14.76 -6.85 3.59
CA TYR A 161 -15.93 -7.69 3.36
C TYR A 161 -15.54 -9.01 2.71
N ASN A 162 -15.73 -10.12 3.42
CA ASN A 162 -15.46 -11.46 2.91
C ASN A 162 -16.22 -11.79 1.62
N ASP A 163 -17.44 -11.27 1.41
CA ASP A 163 -18.16 -11.46 0.13
C ASP A 163 -17.38 -10.85 -1.04
N THR A 164 -16.83 -9.63 -0.88
CA THR A 164 -15.96 -9.02 -1.89
C THR A 164 -14.69 -9.82 -2.07
N LEU A 165 -14.00 -10.19 -0.98
CA LEU A 165 -12.75 -10.96 -1.03
C LEU A 165 -12.94 -12.31 -1.75
N ASN A 166 -14.08 -12.97 -1.54
CA ASN A 166 -14.44 -14.20 -2.23
C ASN A 166 -14.71 -13.96 -3.74
N ARG A 167 -15.47 -12.92 -4.08
CA ARG A 167 -15.77 -12.57 -5.49
C ARG A 167 -14.51 -12.25 -6.30
N ILE A 168 -13.55 -11.60 -5.67
CA ILE A 168 -12.27 -11.27 -6.32
C ILE A 168 -11.27 -12.41 -6.26
N ASN A 169 -11.67 -13.59 -5.78
CA ASN A 169 -10.80 -14.74 -5.57
C ASN A 169 -9.53 -14.32 -4.80
N ARG A 170 -9.65 -13.66 -3.65
CA ARG A 170 -8.47 -13.18 -2.90
C ARG A 170 -7.67 -14.33 -2.29
N GLY A 171 -8.38 -15.39 -1.88
CA GLY A 171 -7.84 -16.53 -1.15
C GLY A 171 -7.29 -16.20 0.24
N CYS A 172 -7.62 -15.02 0.77
CA CYS A 172 -7.30 -14.56 2.13
C CYS A 172 -8.55 -13.84 2.66
N SER A 173 -9.03 -14.20 3.86
CA SER A 173 -10.20 -13.57 4.48
C SER A 173 -9.82 -12.33 5.29
N HIS A 174 -10.82 -11.57 5.72
CA HIS A 174 -10.63 -10.43 6.62
C HIS A 174 -10.17 -10.89 8.01
N GLU A 175 -10.70 -12.00 8.53
CA GLU A 175 -10.28 -12.57 9.81
C GLU A 175 -8.80 -12.98 9.80
N GLU A 176 -8.27 -13.45 8.65
CA GLU A 176 -6.84 -13.73 8.52
C GLU A 176 -5.98 -12.46 8.63
N LEU A 177 -6.49 -11.30 8.20
CA LEU A 177 -5.87 -10.01 8.48
C LEU A 177 -5.90 -9.67 9.97
N GLU A 178 -7.03 -9.88 10.64
CA GLU A 178 -7.12 -9.64 12.09
C GLU A 178 -6.13 -10.51 12.88
N VAL A 179 -5.99 -11.79 12.51
CA VAL A 179 -5.02 -12.71 13.10
C VAL A 179 -3.59 -12.19 12.90
N ALA A 180 -3.26 -11.76 11.68
CA ALA A 180 -1.94 -11.18 11.37
C ALA A 180 -1.67 -9.88 12.14
N LEU A 181 -2.68 -9.00 12.28
CA LEU A 181 -2.58 -7.76 13.06
C LEU A 181 -2.38 -8.04 14.56
N ASN A 182 -3.06 -9.06 15.10
CA ASN A 182 -2.88 -9.48 16.49
C ASN A 182 -1.48 -10.05 16.74
N LEU A 183 -0.93 -10.78 15.77
CA LEU A 183 0.44 -11.31 15.85
C LEU A 183 1.48 -10.19 16.01
N VAL A 184 1.24 -9.01 15.42
CA VAL A 184 2.18 -7.87 15.43
C VAL A 184 1.77 -6.73 16.38
N GLN A 185 0.79 -6.93 17.25
CA GLN A 185 0.22 -5.85 18.09
C GLN A 185 1.24 -5.11 18.98
N ASN A 186 2.32 -5.78 19.38
CA ASN A 186 3.41 -5.20 20.19
C ASN A 186 4.77 -5.27 19.50
N SER A 187 4.76 -5.49 18.18
CA SER A 187 5.98 -5.58 17.40
C SER A 187 6.58 -4.19 17.17
N PRO A 188 7.91 -4.03 17.09
CA PRO A 188 8.55 -2.79 16.65
C PRO A 188 8.36 -2.50 15.16
N LEU A 189 7.72 -3.42 14.41
CA LEU A 189 7.42 -3.23 12.99
C LEU A 189 6.42 -2.10 12.78
N ASP A 190 6.70 -1.27 11.79
CA ASP A 190 5.70 -0.33 11.28
C ASP A 190 4.70 -1.09 10.41
N ILE A 191 3.40 -1.00 10.71
CA ILE A 191 2.37 -1.75 9.99
C ILE A 191 1.66 -0.86 8.97
N CYS A 192 1.58 -1.35 7.72
CA CYS A 192 0.85 -0.73 6.63
C CYS A 192 -0.28 -1.64 6.14
N VAL A 193 -1.46 -1.07 5.90
CA VAL A 193 -2.55 -1.78 5.20
C VAL A 193 -2.85 -1.14 3.86
N HIS A 194 -3.01 -1.98 2.85
CA HIS A 194 -3.34 -1.56 1.48
C HIS A 194 -4.81 -1.90 1.16
N THR A 195 -5.57 -0.91 0.71
CA THR A 195 -7.01 -1.01 0.43
C THR A 195 -7.33 -0.72 -1.03
N ILE A 196 -8.40 -1.33 -1.55
CA ILE A 196 -8.95 -1.04 -2.87
C ILE A 196 -10.41 -0.61 -2.74
N PHE A 197 -10.73 0.58 -3.25
CA PHE A 197 -12.07 1.14 -3.30
C PHE A 197 -12.67 1.01 -4.70
N GLY A 198 -13.98 0.85 -4.79
CA GLY A 198 -14.72 0.90 -6.05
C GLY A 198 -15.01 -0.48 -6.65
N PHE A 199 -14.99 -1.53 -5.84
CA PHE A 199 -15.56 -2.81 -6.24
C PHE A 199 -17.06 -2.65 -6.51
N PRO A 200 -17.60 -3.23 -7.61
CA PRO A 200 -18.97 -2.95 -8.05
C PRO A 200 -20.06 -3.47 -7.09
N TRP A 201 -19.68 -4.24 -6.07
CA TRP A 201 -20.54 -4.80 -5.04
C TRP A 201 -20.51 -4.01 -3.73
N GLU A 202 -19.65 -3.00 -3.61
CA GLU A 202 -19.54 -2.20 -2.40
C GLU A 202 -20.13 -0.80 -2.61
N SER A 203 -21.05 -0.41 -1.73
CA SER A 203 -21.55 0.96 -1.71
C SER A 203 -20.52 1.93 -1.15
N LYS A 204 -20.76 3.22 -1.32
CA LYS A 204 -19.94 4.27 -0.71
C LYS A 204 -19.90 4.12 0.82
N GLU A 205 -21.04 3.87 1.46
CA GLU A 205 -21.16 3.69 2.91
C GLU A 205 -20.36 2.46 3.36
N MET A 206 -20.40 1.38 2.57
CA MET A 206 -19.58 0.20 2.82
C MET A 206 -18.08 0.50 2.78
N MET A 207 -17.63 1.29 1.82
CA MET A 207 -16.21 1.68 1.70
C MET A 207 -15.79 2.66 2.81
N LEU A 208 -16.66 3.57 3.24
CA LEU A 208 -16.37 4.47 4.36
C LEU A 208 -16.14 3.71 5.67
N LYS A 209 -16.80 2.56 5.86
CA LYS A 209 -16.57 1.67 7.02
C LYS A 209 -15.15 1.11 7.11
N TYR A 210 -14.35 1.18 6.05
CA TYR A 210 -12.93 0.81 6.13
C TYR A 210 -12.18 1.72 7.11
N ALA A 211 -12.60 2.97 7.29
CA ALA A 211 -11.96 3.88 8.24
C ALA A 211 -12.18 3.40 9.68
N ASP A 212 -13.41 3.00 10.03
CA ASP A 212 -13.73 2.42 11.34
C ASP A 212 -12.85 1.20 11.63
N GLU A 213 -12.71 0.34 10.62
CA GLU A 213 -11.94 -0.90 10.72
C GLU A 213 -10.43 -0.65 10.88
N ILE A 214 -9.86 0.26 10.09
CA ILE A 214 -8.45 0.65 10.22
C ILE A 214 -8.21 1.31 11.58
N ASN A 215 -9.12 2.18 12.02
CA ASN A 215 -9.00 2.89 13.30
C ASN A 215 -9.06 1.96 14.52
N ARG A 216 -9.73 0.80 14.39
CA ARG A 216 -9.86 -0.21 15.45
C ARG A 216 -8.53 -0.81 15.88
N PHE A 217 -7.53 -0.84 14.99
CA PHE A 217 -6.22 -1.45 15.24
C PHE A 217 -5.14 -0.38 15.43
N PRO A 218 -4.79 0.03 16.67
CA PRO A 218 -3.85 1.12 16.94
C PRO A 218 -2.45 0.90 16.36
N GLN A 219 -2.04 -0.35 16.12
CA GLN A 219 -0.75 -0.69 15.53
C GLN A 219 -0.63 -0.33 14.03
N ILE A 220 -1.74 -0.09 13.32
CA ILE A 220 -1.70 0.32 11.90
C ILE A 220 -1.16 1.75 11.79
N LYS A 221 0.11 1.90 11.45
CA LYS A 221 0.72 3.22 11.30
C LYS A 221 0.48 3.84 9.93
N PHE A 222 0.42 2.99 8.91
CA PHE A 222 0.39 3.40 7.52
C PHE A 222 -0.84 2.89 6.78
N VAL A 223 -1.35 3.68 5.85
CA VAL A 223 -2.36 3.24 4.89
C VAL A 223 -1.93 3.54 3.45
N LYS A 224 -2.23 2.63 2.54
CA LYS A 224 -2.18 2.87 1.09
C LYS A 224 -3.58 2.74 0.52
N LEU A 225 -4.08 3.83 -0.03
CA LEU A 225 -5.37 3.87 -0.70
C LEU A 225 -5.18 3.61 -2.19
N HIS A 226 -6.10 2.85 -2.78
CA HIS A 226 -6.11 2.51 -4.19
C HIS A 226 -7.57 2.49 -4.67
N HIS A 227 -7.85 3.02 -5.85
CA HIS A 227 -9.15 2.88 -6.51
C HIS A 227 -9.08 1.71 -7.49
N LEU A 228 -10.13 0.93 -7.69
CA LEU A 228 -10.09 -0.26 -8.50
C LEU A 228 -9.60 0.05 -9.92
N HIS A 229 -8.48 -0.58 -10.29
CA HIS A 229 -8.01 -0.63 -11.67
C HIS A 229 -8.49 -1.91 -12.32
N ILE A 230 -8.90 -1.77 -13.58
CA ILE A 230 -9.14 -2.87 -14.51
C ILE A 230 -7.94 -2.89 -15.45
N VAL A 231 -7.24 -4.01 -15.47
CA VAL A 231 -5.97 -4.14 -16.21
C VAL A 231 -6.01 -5.30 -17.19
N GLU A 232 -5.28 -5.16 -18.29
CA GLU A 232 -5.06 -6.20 -19.27
C GLU A 232 -4.43 -7.44 -18.60
N GLY A 233 -4.79 -8.62 -19.10
CA GLY A 233 -4.31 -9.89 -18.55
C GLY A 233 -4.95 -10.31 -17.22
N SER A 234 -5.89 -9.54 -16.67
CA SER A 234 -6.66 -9.94 -15.48
C SER A 234 -8.02 -10.55 -15.83
N ILE A 235 -8.54 -11.43 -14.95
CA ILE A 235 -9.87 -12.04 -15.10
C ILE A 235 -10.95 -10.95 -15.14
N MET A 236 -10.84 -9.98 -14.25
CA MET A 236 -11.76 -8.85 -14.16
C MET A 236 -11.66 -7.95 -15.40
N GLY A 237 -10.48 -7.82 -16.01
CA GLY A 237 -10.29 -7.16 -17.31
C GLY A 237 -11.13 -7.80 -18.41
N VAL A 238 -11.11 -9.14 -18.50
CA VAL A 238 -11.96 -9.88 -19.45
C VAL A 238 -13.45 -9.70 -19.14
N GLN A 239 -13.83 -9.75 -17.86
CA GLN A 239 -15.22 -9.55 -17.44
C GLN A 239 -15.71 -8.13 -17.78
N TYR A 240 -14.90 -7.12 -17.49
CA TYR A 240 -15.21 -5.72 -17.76
C TYR A 240 -15.36 -5.44 -19.25
N LYS A 241 -14.49 -6.00 -20.10
CA LYS A 241 -14.61 -5.89 -21.56
C LYS A 241 -15.93 -6.48 -22.09
N ARG A 242 -16.45 -7.53 -21.46
CA ARG A 242 -17.72 -8.17 -21.84
C ARG A 242 -18.94 -7.41 -21.30
N LYS A 243 -18.86 -6.97 -20.04
CA LYS A 243 -19.94 -6.25 -19.35
C LYS A 243 -19.32 -5.19 -18.44
N PRO A 244 -19.13 -3.97 -18.95
CA PRO A 244 -18.58 -2.87 -18.16
C PRO A 244 -19.45 -2.56 -16.95
N PHE A 245 -18.82 -2.10 -15.88
CA PHE A 245 -19.47 -1.59 -14.68
C PHE A 245 -18.90 -0.21 -14.30
N PRO A 246 -19.60 0.61 -13.50
CA PRO A 246 -19.10 1.91 -13.11
C PRO A 246 -17.78 1.81 -12.32
N LEU A 247 -16.81 2.66 -12.67
CA LEU A 247 -15.56 2.86 -11.95
C LEU A 247 -15.44 4.33 -11.56
N PHE A 248 -14.57 4.62 -10.59
CA PHE A 248 -14.35 5.99 -10.17
C PHE A 248 -13.78 6.88 -11.29
N SER A 249 -14.44 8.00 -11.54
CA SER A 249 -13.79 9.17 -12.13
C SER A 249 -12.86 9.83 -11.11
N LEU A 250 -11.91 10.65 -11.57
CA LEU A 250 -11.05 11.43 -10.66
C LEU A 250 -11.88 12.28 -9.69
N GLU A 251 -12.94 12.91 -10.18
CA GLU A 251 -13.86 13.72 -9.36
C GLU A 251 -14.56 12.87 -8.30
N SER A 252 -15.24 11.79 -8.69
CA SER A 252 -15.97 10.93 -7.74
C SER A 252 -15.06 10.22 -6.73
N TYR A 253 -13.83 9.86 -7.13
CA TYR A 253 -12.85 9.34 -6.18
C TYR A 253 -12.39 10.41 -5.19
N THR A 254 -12.18 11.63 -5.69
CA THR A 254 -11.77 12.75 -4.84
C THR A 254 -12.86 13.14 -3.86
N ASP A 255 -14.12 13.12 -4.27
CA ASP A 255 -15.28 13.30 -3.41
C ASP A 255 -15.31 12.24 -2.32
N PHE A 256 -15.13 10.98 -2.70
CA PHE A 256 -15.01 9.88 -1.74
C PHE A 256 -13.85 10.09 -0.74
N LEU A 257 -12.66 10.49 -1.21
CA LEU A 257 -11.52 10.77 -0.32
C LEU A 257 -11.78 11.94 0.64
N CYS A 258 -12.48 12.99 0.19
CA CYS A 258 -12.91 14.09 1.06
C CYS A 258 -13.83 13.61 2.19
N GLU A 259 -14.54 12.50 1.97
CA GLU A 259 -15.37 11.87 2.99
C GLU A 259 -14.64 10.82 3.83
N PHE A 260 -13.69 10.11 3.25
CA PHE A 260 -12.95 9.04 3.91
C PHE A 260 -11.85 9.55 4.84
N ILE A 261 -11.00 10.47 4.36
CA ILE A 261 -9.80 10.93 5.08
C ILE A 261 -10.15 11.55 6.45
N PRO A 262 -11.19 12.38 6.59
CA PRO A 262 -11.58 12.92 7.90
C PRO A 262 -11.95 11.89 8.96
N LEU A 263 -12.32 10.66 8.55
CA LEU A 263 -12.68 9.58 9.46
C LEU A 263 -11.46 8.86 10.04
N LEU A 264 -10.31 8.91 9.36
CA LEU A 264 -9.08 8.26 9.82
C LEU A 264 -8.53 8.96 11.07
N ARG A 265 -8.00 8.18 12.01
CA ARG A 265 -7.33 8.73 13.20
C ARG A 265 -6.15 9.64 12.79
N PRO A 266 -5.88 10.71 13.58
CA PRO A 266 -4.96 11.77 13.20
C PRO A 266 -3.48 11.39 13.27
N ASP A 267 -3.12 10.18 13.71
CA ASP A 267 -1.76 9.66 13.77
C ASP A 267 -1.43 8.72 12.59
N ILE A 268 -2.43 8.24 11.85
CA ILE A 268 -2.19 7.44 10.63
C ILE A 268 -1.46 8.28 9.60
N ILE A 269 -0.49 7.66 8.92
CA ILE A 269 0.25 8.27 7.82
C ILE A 269 -0.19 7.64 6.50
N ILE A 270 -0.66 8.48 5.58
CA ILE A 270 -1.12 8.06 4.26
C ILE A 270 0.10 7.96 3.33
N GLN A 271 0.51 6.73 3.02
CA GLN A 271 1.59 6.44 2.06
C GLN A 271 1.19 6.77 0.63
N ARG A 272 -0.08 6.59 0.28
CA ARG A 272 -0.59 6.86 -1.07
C ARG A 272 -2.10 7.07 -1.07
N LEU A 273 -2.57 8.01 -1.89
CA LEU A 273 -4.01 8.30 -2.07
C LEU A 273 -4.68 7.50 -3.19
N PHE A 274 -3.95 7.08 -4.22
CA PHE A 274 -4.51 6.41 -5.39
C PHE A 274 -3.53 5.40 -6.01
N GLY A 275 -4.08 4.40 -6.70
CA GLY A 275 -3.31 3.42 -7.46
C GLY A 275 -2.58 4.03 -8.65
N LEU A 276 -1.48 3.39 -9.08
CA LEU A 276 -0.88 3.62 -10.38
C LEU A 276 -0.75 2.28 -11.08
N ALA A 277 -1.02 2.26 -12.37
CA ALA A 277 -0.78 1.12 -13.23
C ALA A 277 0.03 1.58 -14.45
N ASP A 278 0.74 0.65 -15.07
CA ASP A 278 1.32 0.82 -16.39
C ASP A 278 0.22 1.23 -17.39
N GLN A 279 0.46 2.34 -18.10
CA GLN A 279 -0.54 2.91 -19.01
C GLN A 279 -0.89 1.95 -20.16
N GLU A 280 0.05 1.10 -20.57
CA GLU A 280 -0.18 0.12 -21.64
C GLU A 280 -1.05 -1.05 -21.16
N LEU A 281 -1.06 -1.31 -19.85
CA LEU A 281 -1.83 -2.40 -19.24
C LEU A 281 -3.13 -1.92 -18.59
N LEU A 282 -3.36 -0.61 -18.45
CA LEU A 282 -4.55 -0.07 -17.83
C LEU A 282 -5.73 -0.01 -18.82
N ILE A 283 -6.79 -0.76 -18.54
CA ILE A 283 -8.06 -0.69 -19.29
C ILE A 283 -8.90 0.49 -18.79
N ALA A 284 -9.10 0.59 -17.46
CA ALA A 284 -9.92 1.62 -16.84
C ALA A 284 -9.70 1.69 -15.30
N PRO A 285 -10.08 2.80 -14.63
CA PRO A 285 -10.35 4.11 -15.22
C PRO A 285 -9.05 4.76 -15.69
N ASN A 286 -9.09 5.44 -16.85
CA ASN A 286 -7.99 6.30 -17.29
C ASN A 286 -8.40 7.76 -17.04
N TRP A 287 -7.77 8.39 -16.05
CA TRP A 287 -8.05 9.80 -15.71
C TRP A 287 -7.34 10.81 -16.63
N GLY A 288 -6.52 10.36 -17.59
CA GLY A 288 -5.87 11.20 -18.59
C GLY A 288 -4.81 12.17 -18.03
N LEU A 289 -4.35 11.95 -16.80
CA LEU A 289 -3.43 12.84 -16.09
C LEU A 289 -2.22 12.07 -15.54
N GLY A 290 -1.08 12.74 -15.47
CA GLY A 290 0.10 12.22 -14.78
C GLY A 290 -0.06 12.22 -13.26
N LYS A 291 0.73 11.39 -12.56
CA LYS A 291 0.73 11.24 -11.09
C LYS A 291 0.70 12.58 -10.35
N SER A 292 1.61 13.50 -10.68
CA SER A 292 1.73 14.80 -9.99
C SER A 292 0.50 15.68 -10.18
N SER A 293 -0.13 15.64 -11.36
CA SER A 293 -1.35 16.38 -11.66
C SER A 293 -2.56 15.81 -10.91
N ILE A 294 -2.68 14.48 -10.86
CA ILE A 294 -3.72 13.79 -10.08
C ILE A 294 -3.58 14.14 -8.59
N GLN A 295 -2.37 14.02 -8.05
CA GLN A 295 -2.06 14.34 -6.66
C GLN A 295 -2.41 15.80 -6.33
N THR A 296 -2.00 16.74 -7.19
CA THR A 296 -2.30 18.17 -7.02
C THR A 296 -3.79 18.44 -7.08
N TYR A 297 -4.53 17.77 -7.96
CA TYR A 297 -5.99 17.90 -8.05
C TYR A 297 -6.66 17.47 -6.74
N ILE A 298 -6.34 16.26 -6.24
CA ILE A 298 -6.92 15.72 -5.00
C ILE A 298 -6.57 16.64 -3.82
N ASP A 299 -5.31 17.03 -3.68
CA ASP A 299 -4.84 17.89 -2.60
C ASP A 299 -5.60 19.24 -2.58
N LYS A 300 -5.81 19.87 -3.74
CA LYS A 300 -6.59 21.11 -3.85
C LYS A 300 -8.07 20.93 -3.49
N GLN A 301 -8.68 19.79 -3.84
CA GLN A 301 -10.08 19.53 -3.47
C GLN A 301 -10.23 19.25 -1.97
N LEU A 302 -9.28 18.53 -1.37
CA LEU A 302 -9.26 18.31 0.08
C LEU A 302 -9.15 19.64 0.84
N GLU A 303 -8.25 20.53 0.39
CA GLU A 303 -8.11 21.88 0.96
C GLU A 303 -9.40 22.70 0.77
N LYS A 304 -9.93 22.75 -0.46
CA LYS A 304 -11.14 23.52 -0.80
C LYS A 304 -12.37 23.10 0.01
N ARG A 305 -12.47 21.82 0.37
CA ARG A 305 -13.61 21.26 1.12
C ARG A 305 -13.34 21.13 2.61
N GLU A 306 -12.22 21.66 3.10
CA GLU A 306 -11.82 21.59 4.51
C GLU A 306 -11.80 20.13 5.03
N ALA A 307 -11.47 19.19 4.15
CA ALA A 307 -11.42 17.76 4.45
C ALA A 307 -10.14 17.41 5.20
N VAL A 308 -10.10 17.76 6.49
CA VAL A 308 -8.94 17.57 7.36
C VAL A 308 -8.99 16.18 8.00
N GLN A 309 -7.90 15.43 7.90
CA GLN A 309 -7.74 14.12 8.55
C GLN A 309 -8.05 14.20 10.04
N GLY A 310 -8.81 13.24 10.57
CA GLY A 310 -9.19 13.18 11.98
C GLY A 310 -10.29 14.15 12.42
N SER A 311 -10.73 15.10 11.57
CA SER A 311 -11.78 16.07 11.94
C SER A 311 -13.15 15.44 12.21
N ARG A 312 -13.39 14.21 11.71
CA ARG A 312 -14.60 13.42 11.97
C ARG A 312 -14.28 12.07 12.64
N PHE A 313 -13.05 11.88 13.11
CA PHE A 313 -12.68 10.69 13.87
C PHE A 313 -13.33 10.75 15.25
N ILE A 314 -14.05 9.68 15.61
CA ILE A 314 -14.63 9.52 16.94
C ILE A 314 -13.80 8.43 17.65
N PRO A 315 -13.03 8.76 18.70
CA PRO A 315 -12.32 7.77 19.48
C PRO A 315 -13.32 6.77 20.08
N VAL A 316 -13.01 5.48 20.00
CA VAL A 316 -13.77 4.47 20.73
C VAL A 316 -13.58 4.76 22.21
N GLN A 317 -14.63 5.24 22.89
CA GLN A 317 -14.61 5.36 24.34
C GLN A 317 -14.50 3.94 24.90
N ASN A 318 -13.34 3.61 25.49
CA ASN A 318 -13.25 2.44 26.35
C ASN A 318 -14.23 2.68 27.51
N THR A 319 -15.41 2.09 27.40
CA THR A 319 -16.24 1.78 28.56
C THR A 319 -15.50 0.69 29.32
N ALA A 320 -14.43 1.08 30.02
CA ALA A 320 -13.94 0.32 31.14
C ALA A 320 -15.09 0.29 32.14
N ASN A 321 -15.87 -0.79 32.09
CA ASN A 321 -16.79 -1.15 33.14
C ASN A 321 -15.96 -1.28 34.42
N THR A 322 -15.96 -0.21 35.21
CA THR A 322 -15.67 -0.27 36.64
C THR A 322 -16.77 -1.08 37.30
N PHE A 323 -16.51 -2.37 37.50
CA PHE A 323 -17.12 -3.19 38.54
C PHE A 323 -16.02 -3.86 39.34
#